data_AF-A0A6G1FU85-F1
#
_entry.id   AF-A0A6G1FU85-F1
#
_cell.length_a   1.000
_cell.length_b   1.000
_cell.length_c   1.000
_cell.angle_alpha   90.00
_cell.angle_beta   90.00
_cell.angle_gamma   90.00
#
_symmetry.space_group_name_H-M   'P 1'
#
loop_
_entity.id
_entity.type
_entity.pdbx_description
1 polymer ?
#
loop_
_entity_poly.entity_id
_entity_poly.type
_entity_poly.pdbx_seq_one_letter_code
_entity_poly.pdbx_strand_id
1 'polypeptide(L)' 'MPEYTEEALQSALDDFPTRKIPSLRKVSELYQIPRSTLQSRLAGRPTRKESAQITQNLSPVQERYLAEWI' A
#
# COMPACT_ATOMS: atom_id res chain seq x y z
N MET A 1 -8.16 -6.47 -10.61
CA MET A 1 -8.13 -6.07 -9.19
C MET A 1 -6.83 -6.60 -8.60
N PRO A 2 -6.14 -5.90 -7.68
CA PRO A 2 -5.01 -6.54 -7.00
C PRO A 2 -5.56 -7.72 -6.19
N GLU A 3 -4.94 -8.88 -6.33
CA GLU A 3 -5.36 -10.11 -5.62
C GLU A 3 -4.99 -10.10 -4.13
N TYR A 4 -4.22 -9.09 -3.68
CA TYR A 4 -3.73 -8.95 -2.33
C TYR A 4 -4.34 -7.74 -1.62
N THR A 5 -4.54 -7.86 -0.30
CA THR A 5 -5.02 -6.76 0.55
C THR A 5 -3.86 -5.81 0.92
N GLU A 6 -4.20 -4.55 1.17
CA GLU A 6 -3.22 -3.55 1.62
C GLU A 6 -2.61 -3.95 2.98
N GLU A 7 -3.41 -4.59 3.84
CA GLU A 7 -2.98 -5.10 5.15
C GLU A 7 -1.90 -6.18 4.99
N ALA A 8 -2.11 -7.15 4.11
CA ALA A 8 -1.13 -8.19 3.82
C ALA A 8 0.17 -7.60 3.25
N LEU A 9 0.05 -6.55 2.43
CA LEU A 9 1.21 -5.82 1.90
C LEU A 9 1.99 -5.10 3.00
N GLN A 10 1.29 -4.49 3.97
CA GLN A 10 1.93 -3.84 5.11
C GLN A 10 2.68 -4.88 5.97
N SER A 11 2.02 -6.00 6.31
CA SER A 11 2.65 -7.08 7.08
C SER A 11 3.87 -7.69 6.37
N ALA A 12 3.79 -7.86 5.04
CA ALA A 12 4.91 -8.31 4.23
C ALA A 12 6.11 -7.34 4.26
N LEU A 13 5.84 -6.02 4.27
CA LEU A 13 6.86 -4.98 4.36
C LEU A 13 7.47 -4.86 5.76
N ASP A 14 6.74 -5.22 6.82
CA ASP A 14 7.26 -5.24 8.19
C ASP A 14 8.11 -6.49 8.46
N ASP A 15 7.72 -7.65 7.94
CA ASP A 15 8.43 -8.91 8.18
C ASP A 15 9.80 -9.00 7.46
N PHE A 16 9.95 -8.31 6.33
CA PHE A 16 11.20 -8.26 5.57
C PHE A 16 12.38 -7.57 6.32
N PRO A 17 12.25 -6.31 6.80
CA PRO A 17 13.30 -5.63 7.56
C PRO A 17 13.55 -6.28 8.92
N THR A 18 12.53 -6.89 9.53
CA THR A 18 12.65 -7.65 10.78
C THR A 18 13.45 -8.97 10.61
N ARG A 19 13.92 -9.27 9.39
CA ARG A 19 14.65 -10.50 9.01
C ARG A 19 13.93 -11.81 9.33
N LYS A 20 12.64 -11.79 9.67
CA LYS A 20 11.83 -13.00 9.82
C LYS A 20 11.83 -13.82 8.53
N ILE A 21 11.85 -13.13 7.39
CA ILE A 21 11.98 -13.75 6.08
C ILE A 21 13.15 -13.09 5.33
N PRO A 22 14.26 -13.82 5.08
CA PRO A 22 15.48 -13.22 4.52
C PRO A 22 15.41 -12.93 3.01
N SER A 23 14.32 -13.31 2.34
CA SER A 23 14.20 -13.23 0.88
C SER A 23 12.89 -12.62 0.44
N LEU A 24 12.97 -11.59 -0.42
CA LEU A 24 11.81 -10.95 -1.04
C LEU A 24 10.95 -11.93 -1.84
N ARG A 25 11.58 -12.95 -2.43
CA ARG A 25 10.87 -14.01 -3.16
C ARG A 25 10.01 -14.85 -2.22
N LYS A 26 10.52 -15.17 -1.04
CA LYS A 26 9.80 -15.97 -0.04
C LYS A 26 8.65 -15.17 0.59
N VAL A 27 8.84 -13.87 0.79
CA VAL A 27 7.76 -12.94 1.19
C VAL A 27 6.67 -12.89 0.10
N SER A 28 7.08 -12.78 -1.16
CA SER A 28 6.16 -12.78 -2.31
C SER A 28 5.32 -14.06 -2.40
N GLU A 29 5.92 -15.23 -2.21
CA GLU A 29 5.22 -16.52 -2.21
C GLU A 29 4.28 -16.67 -0.99
N LEU A 30 4.70 -16.22 0.20
CA LEU A 30 3.94 -16.36 1.44
C LEU A 30 2.70 -15.45 1.49
N TYR A 31 2.86 -14.21 1.04
CA TYR A 31 1.79 -13.22 1.03
C TYR A 31 1.03 -13.15 -0.30
N GLN A 32 1.45 -13.93 -1.30
CA GLN A 32 0.92 -13.91 -2.68
C GLN A 32 0.97 -12.51 -3.34
N ILE A 33 1.99 -11.73 -3.00
CA ILE A 33 2.17 -10.37 -3.51
C ILE A 33 3.28 -10.39 -4.56
N PRO A 34 3.09 -9.79 -5.74
CA PRO A 34 4.16 -9.70 -6.73
C PRO A 34 5.42 -9.04 -6.16
N ARG A 35 6.58 -9.63 -6.46
CA ARG A 35 7.89 -9.10 -6.06
C ARG A 35 8.09 -7.65 -6.51
N SER A 36 7.65 -7.31 -7.72
CA SER A 36 7.73 -5.95 -8.27
C SER A 36 6.96 -4.92 -7.43
N THR A 37 5.80 -5.32 -6.89
CA THR A 37 5.04 -4.50 -5.96
C THR A 37 5.84 -4.28 -4.68
N LEU A 38 6.30 -5.35 -4.02
CA LEU A 38 7.08 -5.25 -2.78
C LEU A 38 8.33 -4.38 -2.96
N GLN A 39 9.03 -4.53 -4.09
CA GLN A 39 10.22 -3.72 -4.41
C GLN A 39 9.87 -2.25 -4.65
N SER A 40 8.78 -1.97 -5.36
CA SER A 40 8.30 -0.59 -5.56
C SER A 40 7.95 0.09 -4.23
N ARG A 41 7.39 -0.67 -3.28
CA ARG A 41 7.03 -0.20 -1.95
C ARG A 41 8.24 0.06 -1.07
N LEU A 42 9.22 -0.84 -1.07
CA LEU A 42 10.51 -0.62 -0.39
C LEU A 42 11.27 0.58 -0.94
N ALA A 43 11.11 0.88 -2.23
CA ALA A 43 11.65 2.09 -2.84
C ALA A 43 10.87 3.38 -2.46
N GLY A 44 9.84 3.29 -1.62
CA GLY A 44 9.07 4.43 -1.14
C GLY A 44 7.96 4.88 -2.07
N ARG A 45 7.51 4.06 -3.03
CA ARG A 45 6.36 4.45 -3.86
C ARG A 45 5.07 4.49 -3.03
N PRO A 46 4.30 5.60 -3.12
CA PRO A 46 3.08 5.78 -2.34
C PRO A 46 2.03 4.73 -2.68
N THR A 47 1.14 4.46 -1.72
CA THR A 47 -0.02 3.59 -1.94
C THR A 47 -0.94 4.17 -3.01
N ARG A 48 -1.77 3.33 -3.61
CA ARG A 48 -2.80 3.82 -4.53
C ARG A 48 -3.74 4.80 -3.80
N LYS A 49 -4.02 4.56 -2.52
CA LYS A 49 -4.82 5.45 -1.66
C LYS A 49 -4.12 6.79 -1.41
N GLU A 50 -2.84 6.77 -1.04
CA GLU A 50 -2.03 7.98 -0.84
C GLU A 50 -1.87 8.75 -2.14
N SER A 51 -1.59 8.06 -3.25
CA SER A 51 -1.49 8.68 -4.57
C SER A 51 -2.82 9.31 -4.99
N ALA A 52 -3.94 8.65 -4.70
CA ALA A 52 -5.27 9.20 -4.93
C ALA A 52 -5.52 10.45 -4.07
N GLN A 53 -5.14 10.43 -2.78
CA GLN A 53 -5.23 11.62 -1.92
C GLN A 53 -4.37 12.78 -2.41
N ILE A 54 -3.16 12.52 -2.93
CA ILE A 54 -2.28 13.56 -3.48
C ILE A 54 -2.86 14.17 -4.76
N THR A 55 -3.60 13.38 -5.55
CA THR A 55 -4.18 13.80 -6.82
C THR A 55 -5.61 14.33 -6.71
N GLN A 56 -6.22 14.27 -5.52
CA GLN A 56 -7.52 14.89 -5.27
C GLN A 56 -7.38 16.41 -5.30
N ASN A 57 -8.19 17.06 -6.15
CA ASN A 57 -8.26 18.53 -6.22
C ASN A 57 -8.86 19.16 -4.96
N LEU A 58 -9.65 18.40 -4.22
CA LEU A 58 -10.29 18.83 -2.99
C LEU A 58 -9.57 18.21 -1.80
N SER A 59 -9.34 19.02 -0.77
CA SER A 59 -8.82 18.46 0.48
C SER A 59 -9.87 17.56 1.14
N PRO A 60 -9.48 16.58 1.98
CA PRO A 60 -10.42 15.74 2.71
C PRO A 60 -11.43 16.54 3.56
N VAL A 61 -11.06 17.76 3.97
CA VAL A 61 -11.93 18.68 4.70
C VAL A 61 -13.01 19.26 3.79
N GLN A 62 -12.66 19.59 2.54
CA GLN A 62 -13.61 20.10 1.55
C GLN A 62 -14.59 19.00 1.09
N GLU A 63 -14.11 17.76 0.89
CA GLU A 63 -14.99 16.63 0.59
C GLU A 63 -16.01 16.39 1.72
N ARG A 64 -15.59 16.45 2.99
CA ARG A 64 -16.52 16.31 4.14
C ARG A 64 -17.55 17.44 4.18
N TYR A 65 -17.12 18.68 3.97
CA TYR A 65 -18.01 19.83 3.97
C TYR A 65 -19.07 19.74 2.86
N LEU A 66 -18.69 19.27 1.67
CA LEU A 66 -19.63 19.02 0.57
C LEU A 66 -20.57 17.85 0.86
N ALA A 67 -20.07 16.79 1.52
CA ALA A 67 -20.89 15.63 1.89
C ALA A 67 -21.94 15.95 2.97
N GLU A 68 -21.67 16.88 3.89
CA GLU A 68 -22.65 17.37 4.88
C GLU A 68 -23.73 18.28 4.28
N TRP A 69 -23.51 18.82 3.08
CA TRP A 69 -24.40 19.80 2.43
C TRP A 69 -25.52 19.19 1.59
N ILE A 70 -25.48 17.87 1.34
CA ILE A 70 -26.47 17.11 0.58
C ILE A 70 -27.35 16.33 1.56
#